data_AF-A0A382F4D8-F1
#
_entry.id   AF-A0A382F4D8-F1
#
_cell.length_a   1.000
_cell.length_b   1.000
_cell.length_c   1.000
_cell.angle_alpha   90.00
_cell.angle_beta   90.00
_cell.angle_gamma   90.00
#
_symmetry.space_group_name_H-M   'P 1'
#
loop_
_entity.id
_entity.type
_entity.pdbx_description
1 polymer ?
#
loop_
_entity_poly.entity_id
_entity_poly.type
_entity_poly.pdbx_seq_one_letter_code
_entity_poly.pdbx_strand_id
1 'polypeptide(L)'
;MIDLAMETEELKLPLDDWLVKTERGIRVNKAMLAEHVASDEGGNLICVCQTFWKYSFGVWKREEDEQIKSQIYKKIKIREEALGCLTSVLVEDVYKQLGLILLAPPEFQFNVEPMVLNFTNGTLDLNKGEFSGLHKRYLYQNIQFPYDFNRDLHCPNWVVFLESLDFDLDTLSRLQEWAGYCLLPMV
;
A
#
# COMPACT_ATOMS: atom_id res chain seq x y z
N MET A 1 55.36 -11.86 -9.11
CA MET A 1 54.36 -10.92 -9.67
C MET A 1 53.22 -10.89 -8.69
N ILE A 2 53.02 -9.76 -8.01
CA ILE A 2 51.99 -9.58 -6.98
C ILE A 2 50.77 -9.06 -7.71
N ASP A 3 49.68 -9.83 -7.72
CA ASP A 3 48.35 -9.36 -8.14
C ASP A 3 47.83 -8.38 -7.10
N LEU A 4 47.89 -7.09 -7.42
CA LEU A 4 47.10 -6.07 -6.73
C LEU A 4 45.68 -6.12 -7.29
N ALA A 5 44.82 -6.94 -6.71
CA ALA A 5 43.39 -6.73 -6.78
C ALA A 5 43.05 -5.51 -5.90
N MET A 6 43.00 -4.33 -6.51
CA MET A 6 42.35 -3.18 -5.90
C MET A 6 40.85 -3.46 -5.90
N GLU A 7 40.32 -3.80 -4.73
CA GLU A 7 38.90 -3.69 -4.45
C GLU A 7 38.47 -2.26 -4.77
N THR A 8 37.66 -2.11 -5.82
CA THR A 8 36.95 -0.86 -6.08
C THR A 8 35.92 -0.69 -4.98
N GLU A 9 36.31 -0.03 -3.88
CA GLU A 9 35.35 0.69 -3.05
C GLU A 9 34.61 1.65 -3.99
N GLU A 10 33.34 1.35 -4.24
CA GLU A 10 32.42 2.30 -4.87
C GLU A 10 32.39 3.57 -4.02
N LEU A 11 33.20 4.55 -4.40
CA LEU A 11 33.14 5.92 -3.91
C LEU A 11 31.78 6.50 -4.30
N LYS A 12 30.78 6.31 -3.43
CA LYS A 12 29.50 7.02 -3.50
C LYS A 12 29.81 8.51 -3.47
N LEU A 13 29.45 9.21 -4.53
CA LEU A 13 29.64 10.66 -4.64
C LEU A 13 28.96 11.33 -3.43
N PRO A 14 29.62 12.29 -2.74
CA PRO A 14 29.11 12.94 -1.52
C PRO A 14 27.83 13.79 -1.70
N LEU A 15 27.16 13.70 -2.85
CA LEU A 15 25.90 14.38 -3.17
C LEU A 15 24.65 13.50 -2.97
N ASP A 16 24.81 12.18 -2.78
CA ASP A 16 23.69 11.22 -2.63
C ASP A 16 23.50 10.74 -1.18
N ASP A 17 24.15 11.37 -0.20
CA ASP A 17 24.03 10.98 1.19
C ASP A 17 23.31 12.04 2.04
N TRP A 18 22.33 11.60 2.82
CA TRP A 18 21.62 12.42 3.79
C TRP A 18 22.47 12.75 5.02
N LEU A 19 23.64 12.12 5.21
CA LEU A 19 24.64 12.51 6.20
C LEU A 19 25.72 13.40 5.59
N VAL A 20 25.78 14.64 6.08
CA VAL A 20 26.74 15.65 5.61
C VAL A 20 27.78 15.91 6.69
N LYS A 21 29.05 15.68 6.36
CA LYS A 21 30.18 16.08 7.21
C LYS A 21 30.44 17.57 7.02
N THR A 22 30.46 18.32 8.13
CA THR A 22 30.73 19.76 8.16
C THR A 22 31.91 20.04 9.08
N GLU A 23 32.49 21.25 8.99
CA GLU A 23 33.56 21.70 9.90
C GLU A 23 33.15 21.65 11.38
N ARG A 24 31.84 21.66 11.66
CA ARG A 24 31.26 21.63 13.02
C ARG A 24 30.79 20.24 13.44
N GLY A 25 31.08 19.21 12.66
CA GLY A 25 30.64 17.83 12.88
C GLY A 25 29.61 17.34 11.85
N ILE A 26 28.85 16.31 12.21
CA ILE A 26 27.89 15.64 11.33
C ILE A 26 26.55 16.36 11.37
N ARG A 27 25.92 16.51 10.20
CA ARG A 27 24.58 17.08 10.04
C ARG A 27 23.71 16.18 9.18
N VAL A 28 22.45 16.05 9.56
CA VAL A 28 21.43 15.35 8.76
C VAL A 28 20.76 16.31 7.78
N ASN A 29 20.82 15.98 6.49
CA ASN A 29 19.95 16.56 5.47
C ASN A 29 18.58 15.89 5.55
N LYS A 30 17.63 16.59 6.17
CA LYS A 30 16.29 16.09 6.46
C LYS A 30 15.51 15.76 5.18
N ALA A 31 15.67 16.58 4.13
CA ALA A 31 14.93 16.44 2.88
C ALA A 31 15.39 15.19 2.14
N MET A 32 16.70 15.04 2.02
CA MET A 32 17.30 13.84 1.42
C MET A 32 17.00 12.58 2.23
N LEU A 33 17.00 12.65 3.56
CA LEU A 33 16.59 11.51 4.39
C LEU A 33 15.11 11.15 4.13
N ALA A 34 14.22 12.13 4.02
CA ALA A 34 12.82 11.89 3.69
C ALA A 34 12.65 11.31 2.28
N GLU A 35 13.40 11.78 1.29
CA GLU A 35 13.45 11.20 -0.07
C GLU A 35 13.94 9.75 -0.06
N HIS A 36 14.95 9.44 0.74
CA HIS A 36 15.40 8.06 0.93
C HIS A 36 14.33 7.19 1.61
N VAL A 37 13.57 7.72 2.56
CA VAL A 37 12.44 6.98 3.17
C VAL A 37 11.34 6.73 2.13
N ALA A 38 10.97 7.74 1.34
CA ALA A 38 10.00 7.61 0.27
C ALA A 38 10.43 6.59 -0.80
N SER A 39 11.72 6.61 -1.16
CA SER A 39 12.29 5.71 -2.17
C SER A 39 12.31 4.25 -1.70
N ASP A 40 12.65 4.00 -0.43
CA ASP A 40 12.60 2.65 0.17
C ASP A 40 11.19 2.04 0.12
N GLU A 41 10.14 2.86 0.25
CA GLU A 41 8.76 2.39 0.17
C GLU A 41 8.34 2.03 -1.27
N GLY A 42 9.09 2.43 -2.30
CA GLY A 42 8.85 2.03 -3.69
C GLY A 42 7.47 2.43 -4.23
N GLY A 43 6.90 3.53 -3.70
CA GLY A 43 5.54 3.97 -4.00
C GLY A 43 4.44 3.18 -3.29
N ASN A 44 4.75 2.39 -2.26
CA ASN A 44 3.76 1.73 -1.40
C ASN A 44 3.33 2.61 -0.23
N LEU A 45 3.82 3.84 -0.12
CA LEU A 45 3.41 4.79 0.89
C LEU A 45 2.98 6.09 0.20
N ILE A 46 1.82 6.62 0.56
CA ILE A 46 1.29 7.91 0.09
C ILE A 46 0.74 8.70 1.28
N CYS A 47 0.63 10.02 1.13
CA CYS A 47 -0.01 10.90 2.10
C CYS A 47 -1.25 11.54 1.45
N VAL A 48 -2.42 11.31 2.02
CA VAL A 48 -3.71 11.85 1.55
C VAL A 48 -4.32 12.64 2.70
N CYS A 49 -4.59 13.93 2.51
CA CYS A 49 -5.16 14.80 3.53
C CYS A 49 -4.43 14.72 4.89
N GLN A 50 -3.09 14.79 4.89
CA GLN A 50 -2.24 14.67 6.08
C GLN A 50 -2.29 13.30 6.79
N THR A 51 -2.84 12.27 6.14
CA THR A 51 -2.87 10.89 6.65
C THR A 51 -2.04 9.99 5.76
N PHE A 52 -1.16 9.19 6.36
CA PHE A 52 -0.37 8.21 5.62
C PHE A 52 -1.19 6.95 5.32
N TRP A 53 -0.99 6.42 4.12
CA TRP A 53 -1.58 5.17 3.67
C TRP A 53 -0.51 4.26 3.09
N LYS A 54 -0.48 3.02 3.54
CA LYS A 54 0.46 2.00 3.09
C LYS A 54 -0.25 0.92 2.28
N TYR A 55 0.29 0.63 1.11
CA TYR A 55 -0.15 -0.47 0.26
C TYR A 55 0.48 -1.77 0.74
N SER A 56 -0.37 -2.72 1.11
CA SER A 56 0.06 -4.07 1.48
C SER A 56 -1.06 -5.06 1.16
N PHE A 57 -0.70 -6.28 0.74
CA PHE A 57 -1.66 -7.35 0.48
C PHE A 57 -2.83 -6.97 -0.45
N GLY A 58 -2.56 -6.13 -1.45
CA GLY A 58 -3.57 -5.74 -2.45
C GLY A 58 -4.46 -4.55 -2.06
N VAL A 59 -4.24 -3.93 -0.90
CA VAL A 59 -5.11 -2.86 -0.40
C VAL A 59 -4.31 -1.73 0.25
N TRP A 60 -4.80 -0.50 0.13
CA TRP A 60 -4.29 0.65 0.86
C TRP A 60 -4.93 0.71 2.25
N LYS A 61 -4.11 0.67 3.29
CA LYS A 61 -4.55 0.82 4.68
C LYS A 61 -3.96 2.08 5.29
N ARG A 62 -4.70 2.71 6.19
CA ARG A 62 -4.17 3.80 6.99
C ARG A 62 -2.97 3.30 7.80
N GLU A 63 -1.90 4.08 7.78
CA GLU A 63 -0.72 3.86 8.61
C GLU A 63 -0.70 4.92 9.70
N GLU A 64 -0.49 4.50 10.95
CA GLU A 64 -0.46 5.42 12.09
C GLU A 64 0.84 6.22 12.12
N ASP A 65 0.76 7.47 12.56
CA ASP A 65 1.89 8.41 12.64
C ASP A 65 3.08 7.81 13.40
N GLU A 66 2.82 7.11 14.53
CA GLU A 66 3.84 6.45 15.34
C GLU A 66 4.60 5.37 14.57
N GLN A 67 3.94 4.66 13.65
CA GLN A 67 4.59 3.63 12.85
C GLN A 67 5.56 4.26 11.85
N ILE A 68 5.14 5.34 11.18
CA ILE A 68 6.02 6.10 10.26
C ILE A 68 7.21 6.68 11.03
N LYS A 69 6.96 7.32 12.18
CA LYS A 69 8.04 7.89 13.02
C LYS A 69 9.00 6.83 13.53
N SER A 70 8.49 5.65 13.90
CA SER A 70 9.30 4.49 14.30
C SER A 70 10.19 3.98 13.16
N GLN A 71 9.67 3.92 11.92
CA GLN A 71 10.45 3.56 10.74
C GLN A 71 11.57 4.56 10.47
N ILE A 72 11.27 5.87 10.51
CA ILE A 72 12.26 6.94 10.36
C ILE A 72 13.35 6.81 11.44
N TYR A 73 12.96 6.64 12.70
CA TYR A 73 13.87 6.46 13.82
C TYR A 73 14.82 5.26 13.59
N LYS A 74 14.29 4.11 13.16
CA LYS A 74 15.08 2.91 12.85
C LYS A 74 16.06 3.18 11.71
N LYS A 75 15.64 3.86 10.64
CA LYS A 75 16.50 4.18 9.50
C LYS A 75 17.69 5.04 9.90
N ILE A 76 17.49 6.03 10.78
CA ILE A 76 18.57 6.87 11.30
C ILE A 76 19.49 6.05 12.21
N LYS A 77 18.91 5.26 13.13
CA LYS A 77 19.66 4.46 14.11
C LYS A 77 20.62 3.44 13.49
N ILE A 78 20.32 2.95 12.29
CA ILE A 78 21.19 2.01 11.56
C ILE A 78 22.58 2.61 11.27
N ARG A 79 22.70 3.94 11.17
CA ARG A 79 24.00 4.60 10.94
C ARG A 79 24.52 5.17 12.24
N GLU A 80 25.56 4.55 12.80
CA GLU A 80 26.18 4.94 14.08
C GLU A 80 26.61 6.42 14.09
N GLU A 81 27.15 6.90 12.96
CA GLU A 81 27.53 8.29 12.72
C GLU A 81 26.38 9.30 12.95
N ALA A 82 25.13 8.87 12.76
CA ALA A 82 23.94 9.70 12.90
C ALA A 82 23.37 9.72 14.32
N LEU A 83 23.83 8.84 15.23
CA LEU A 83 23.25 8.68 16.56
C LEU A 83 23.35 9.95 17.40
N GLY A 84 24.44 10.71 17.25
CA GLY A 84 24.61 12.01 17.93
C GLY A 84 23.60 13.08 17.50
N CYS A 85 22.97 12.92 16.33
CA CYS A 85 21.95 13.83 15.81
C CYS A 85 20.52 13.33 16.06
N LEU A 86 20.36 12.07 16.51
CA LEU A 86 19.06 11.41 16.65
C LEU A 86 18.28 12.02 17.80
N THR A 87 17.26 12.81 17.46
CA THR A 87 16.37 13.47 18.41
C THR A 87 14.92 13.31 17.95
N SER A 88 13.96 13.44 18.87
CA SER A 88 12.53 13.46 18.53
C SER A 88 12.19 14.57 17.53
N VAL A 89 12.83 15.73 17.66
CA VAL A 89 12.68 16.88 16.75
C VAL A 89 13.15 16.51 15.34
N LEU A 90 14.29 15.82 15.20
CA LEU A 90 14.77 15.38 13.89
C LEU A 90 13.76 14.42 13.23
N VAL A 91 13.24 13.44 13.98
CA VAL A 91 12.26 12.47 13.48
C VAL A 91 10.98 13.20 13.03
N GLU A 92 10.49 14.14 13.83
CA GLU A 92 9.29 14.93 13.51
C GLU A 92 9.47 15.80 12.26
N ASP A 93 10.65 16.42 12.09
CA ASP A 93 10.91 17.23 10.90
C ASP A 93 11.01 16.37 9.62
N VAL A 94 11.65 15.20 9.70
CA VAL A 94 11.71 14.24 8.58
C VAL A 94 10.31 13.71 8.27
N TYR A 95 9.50 13.41 9.29
CA TYR A 95 8.11 12.99 9.14
C TYR A 95 7.28 14.02 8.35
N LYS A 96 7.39 15.31 8.71
CA LYS A 96 6.70 16.39 8.00
C LYS A 96 7.17 16.53 6.56
N GLN A 97 8.47 16.44 6.31
CA GLN A 97 9.03 16.51 4.96
C GLN A 97 8.61 15.33 4.09
N LEU A 98 8.57 14.12 4.67
CA LEU A 98 8.06 12.92 4.02
C LEU A 98 6.58 13.12 3.62
N GLY A 99 5.77 13.71 4.49
CA GLY A 99 4.37 14.00 4.21
C GLY A 99 4.18 14.95 3.03
N LEU A 100 5.07 15.92 2.84
CA LEU A 100 5.07 16.82 1.69
C LEU A 100 5.52 16.12 0.40
N ILE A 101 6.56 15.28 0.47
CA ILE A 101 7.09 14.52 -0.68
C ILE A 101 6.05 13.53 -1.20
N LEU A 102 5.34 12.85 -0.29
CA LEU A 102 4.37 11.81 -0.61
C LEU A 102 2.93 12.32 -0.75
N LEU A 103 2.73 13.65 -0.73
CA LEU A 103 1.40 14.24 -0.78
C LEU A 103 0.72 13.95 -2.11
N ALA A 104 -0.41 13.26 -2.05
CA ALA A 104 -1.28 13.03 -3.18
C ALA A 104 -1.90 14.35 -3.66
N PRO A 105 -2.21 14.47 -4.97
CA PRO A 105 -2.80 15.69 -5.51
C PRO A 105 -4.20 15.95 -4.90
N PRO A 106 -4.67 17.21 -4.87
CA PRO A 106 -5.96 17.56 -4.25
C PRO A 106 -7.17 16.79 -4.79
N GLU A 107 -7.16 16.42 -6.06
CA GLU A 107 -8.19 15.65 -6.75
C GLU A 107 -8.12 14.14 -6.51
N PHE A 108 -7.14 13.65 -5.73
CA PHE A 108 -6.98 12.23 -5.44
C PHE A 108 -8.20 11.64 -4.75
N GLN A 109 -8.61 10.46 -5.23
CA GLN A 109 -9.72 9.69 -4.67
C GLN A 109 -9.35 8.21 -4.61
N PHE A 110 -9.76 7.53 -3.54
CA PHE A 110 -9.71 6.07 -3.46
C PHE A 110 -10.91 5.45 -4.19
N ASN A 111 -10.75 4.20 -4.65
CA ASN A 111 -11.82 3.38 -5.24
C ASN A 111 -12.53 4.04 -6.44
N VAL A 112 -11.78 4.72 -7.32
CA VAL A 112 -12.34 5.42 -8.50
C VAL A 112 -13.00 4.47 -9.49
N GLU A 113 -12.61 3.19 -9.48
CA GLU A 113 -13.23 2.13 -10.27
C GLU A 113 -14.14 1.25 -9.38
N PRO A 114 -15.39 1.66 -9.11
CA PRO A 114 -16.29 0.94 -8.20
C PRO A 114 -16.74 -0.42 -8.74
N MET A 115 -16.63 -0.62 -10.05
CA MET A 115 -16.92 -1.90 -10.72
C MET A 115 -15.75 -2.88 -10.64
N VAL A 116 -14.62 -2.49 -10.04
CA VAL A 116 -13.52 -3.40 -9.74
C VAL A 116 -13.56 -3.74 -8.26
N LEU A 117 -13.96 -4.97 -7.96
CA LEU A 117 -14.01 -5.50 -6.60
C LEU A 117 -12.66 -6.10 -6.22
N ASN A 118 -12.21 -5.83 -5.00
CA ASN A 118 -10.93 -6.29 -4.48
C ASN A 118 -11.13 -7.40 -3.43
N PHE A 119 -10.57 -8.57 -3.64
CA PHE A 119 -10.66 -9.75 -2.76
C PHE A 119 -9.28 -10.06 -2.16
N THR A 120 -9.16 -11.08 -1.29
CA THR A 120 -7.84 -11.47 -0.78
C THR A 120 -6.93 -12.07 -1.85
N ASN A 121 -7.51 -12.82 -2.79
CA ASN A 121 -6.79 -13.51 -3.87
C ASN A 121 -6.69 -12.74 -5.20
N GLY A 122 -7.23 -11.52 -5.31
CA GLY A 122 -7.15 -10.76 -6.56
C GLY A 122 -8.27 -9.73 -6.73
N THR A 123 -8.45 -9.26 -7.96
CA THR A 123 -9.46 -8.27 -8.32
C THR A 123 -10.43 -8.81 -9.38
N LEU A 124 -11.72 -8.52 -9.24
CA LEU A 124 -12.77 -8.85 -10.21
C LEU A 124 -13.27 -7.58 -10.89
N ASP A 125 -13.16 -7.49 -12.21
CA ASP A 125 -13.80 -6.44 -13.02
C ASP A 125 -15.21 -6.88 -13.40
N LEU A 126 -16.22 -6.24 -12.81
CA LEU A 126 -17.63 -6.54 -13.04
C LEU A 126 -18.11 -6.15 -14.44
N ASN A 127 -17.51 -5.14 -15.08
CA ASN A 127 -17.90 -4.73 -16.43
C ASN A 127 -17.52 -5.78 -17.47
N LYS A 128 -16.40 -6.49 -17.24
CA LYS A 128 -15.89 -7.52 -18.14
C LYS A 128 -16.22 -8.93 -17.68
N GLY A 129 -16.61 -9.09 -16.42
CA GLY A 129 -16.71 -10.41 -15.78
C GLY A 129 -15.35 -11.12 -15.72
N GLU A 130 -14.25 -10.38 -15.56
CA GLU A 130 -12.88 -10.90 -15.61
C GLU A 130 -12.24 -10.86 -14.22
N PHE A 131 -11.74 -12.01 -13.77
CA PHE A 131 -10.97 -12.11 -12.54
C PHE A 131 -9.47 -12.12 -12.83
N SER A 132 -8.72 -11.32 -12.08
CA SER A 132 -7.25 -11.27 -12.09
C SER A 132 -6.74 -11.70 -10.73
N GLY A 133 -5.95 -12.77 -10.67
CA GLY A 133 -5.23 -13.17 -9.45
C GLY A 133 -4.13 -12.21 -9.01
N LEU A 134 -3.90 -11.14 -9.76
CA LEU A 134 -2.96 -10.07 -9.43
C LEU A 134 -3.70 -8.82 -8.98
N HIS A 135 -3.20 -8.25 -7.88
CA HIS A 135 -3.62 -6.96 -7.36
C HIS A 135 -2.99 -5.80 -8.11
N LYS A 136 -3.78 -4.74 -8.34
CA LYS A 136 -3.35 -3.55 -9.07
C LYS A 136 -3.29 -2.34 -8.13
N ARG A 137 -2.09 -2.02 -7.64
CA ARG A 137 -1.84 -0.89 -6.72
C ARG A 137 -2.40 0.44 -7.22
N TYR A 138 -2.28 0.69 -8.52
CA TYR A 138 -2.71 1.94 -9.17
C TYR A 138 -4.23 2.15 -9.19
N LEU A 139 -5.03 1.14 -8.83
CA LEU A 139 -6.47 1.29 -8.65
C LEU A 139 -6.83 1.98 -7.33
N TYR A 140 -5.85 2.18 -6.44
CA TYR A 140 -6.03 2.83 -5.15
C TYR A 140 -7.25 2.29 -4.38
N GLN A 141 -7.36 0.96 -4.30
CA GLN A 141 -8.41 0.31 -3.54
C GLN A 141 -8.07 0.32 -2.05
N ASN A 142 -8.94 0.91 -1.22
CA ASN A 142 -8.82 0.90 0.24
C ASN A 142 -9.88 0.01 0.93
N ILE A 143 -10.75 -0.61 0.13
CA ILE A 143 -11.68 -1.65 0.55
C ILE A 143 -11.20 -2.97 -0.04
N GLN A 144 -11.26 -4.03 0.76
CA GLN A 144 -10.96 -5.40 0.35
C GLN A 144 -11.91 -6.34 1.05
N PHE A 145 -12.54 -7.25 0.30
CA PHE A 145 -13.33 -8.32 0.86
C PHE A 145 -12.41 -9.31 1.59
N PRO A 146 -12.75 -9.74 2.82
CA PRO A 146 -11.87 -10.55 3.67
C PRO A 146 -11.89 -12.04 3.28
N TYR A 147 -12.20 -12.36 2.02
CA TYR A 147 -12.33 -13.72 1.50
C TYR A 147 -11.95 -13.77 0.03
N ASP A 148 -11.62 -14.98 -0.44
CA ASP A 148 -11.22 -15.24 -1.82
C ASP A 148 -12.43 -15.24 -2.76
N PHE A 149 -12.24 -14.72 -3.97
CA PHE A 149 -13.18 -14.91 -5.04
C PHE A 149 -13.02 -16.32 -5.63
N ASN A 150 -14.11 -17.08 -5.68
CA ASN A 150 -14.18 -18.36 -6.36
C ASN A 150 -15.47 -18.43 -7.19
N ARG A 151 -15.34 -18.41 -8.52
CA ARG A 151 -16.47 -18.50 -9.45
C ARG A 151 -17.20 -19.85 -9.38
N ASP A 152 -16.47 -20.91 -9.05
CA ASP A 152 -16.97 -22.28 -9.08
C ASP A 152 -17.46 -22.72 -7.68
N LEU A 153 -17.57 -21.78 -6.72
CA LEU A 153 -18.04 -22.08 -5.38
C LEU A 153 -19.52 -22.51 -5.42
N HIS A 154 -19.80 -23.69 -4.89
CA HIS A 154 -21.15 -24.23 -4.80
C HIS A 154 -21.62 -24.30 -3.34
N CYS A 155 -22.80 -23.74 -3.06
CA CYS A 155 -23.41 -23.70 -1.73
C CYS A 155 -24.60 -24.66 -1.65
N PRO A 156 -24.39 -25.97 -1.35
CA PRO A 156 -25.44 -26.98 -1.45
C PRO A 156 -26.63 -26.72 -0.53
N ASN A 157 -26.40 -26.22 0.69
CA ASN A 157 -27.48 -25.87 1.62
C ASN A 157 -28.35 -24.72 1.09
N TRP A 158 -27.76 -23.78 0.35
CA TRP A 158 -28.50 -22.69 -0.28
C TRP A 158 -29.37 -23.22 -1.42
N VAL A 159 -28.84 -24.14 -2.24
CA VAL A 159 -29.60 -24.80 -3.30
C VAL A 159 -30.79 -25.58 -2.73
N VAL A 160 -30.58 -26.38 -1.69
CA VAL A 160 -31.66 -27.11 -1.00
C VAL A 160 -32.71 -26.15 -0.41
N PHE A 161 -32.27 -25.02 0.15
CA PHE A 161 -33.18 -23.99 0.63
C PHE A 161 -34.04 -23.41 -0.51
N LEU A 162 -33.44 -23.04 -1.64
CA LEU A 162 -34.17 -22.51 -2.79
C LEU A 162 -35.16 -23.54 -3.36
N GLU A 163 -34.77 -24.81 -3.46
CA GLU A 163 -35.66 -25.91 -3.89
C GLU A 163 -36.83 -26.14 -2.94
N SER A 164 -36.67 -25.79 -1.65
CA SER A 164 -37.75 -25.88 -0.66
C SER A 164 -38.79 -24.76 -0.79
N LEU A 165 -38.45 -23.68 -1.51
CA LEU A 165 -39.36 -22.57 -1.80
C LEU A 165 -40.13 -22.88 -3.08
N ASP A 166 -41.44 -23.10 -2.98
CA ASP A 166 -42.35 -23.34 -4.11
C ASP A 166 -42.60 -22.05 -4.92
N PHE A 167 -41.52 -21.44 -5.41
CA PHE A 167 -41.50 -20.20 -6.17
C PHE A 167 -41.13 -20.46 -7.62
N ASP A 168 -41.63 -19.61 -8.52
CA ASP A 168 -41.19 -19.60 -9.91
C ASP A 168 -39.73 -19.14 -10.05
N LEU A 169 -39.12 -19.46 -11.20
CA LEU A 169 -37.71 -19.19 -11.46
C LEU A 169 -37.35 -17.70 -11.40
N ASP A 170 -38.24 -16.80 -11.79
CA ASP A 170 -37.98 -15.36 -11.73
C ASP A 170 -37.95 -14.88 -10.28
N THR A 171 -38.90 -15.34 -9.46
CA THR A 171 -38.92 -15.05 -8.02
C THR A 171 -37.69 -15.59 -7.31
N LEU A 172 -37.25 -16.82 -7.63
CA LEU A 172 -36.01 -17.40 -7.10
C LEU A 172 -34.76 -16.63 -7.55
N SER A 173 -34.72 -16.15 -8.79
CA SER A 173 -33.64 -15.29 -9.29
C SER A 173 -33.57 -13.98 -8.48
N ARG A 174 -34.69 -13.29 -8.31
CA ARG A 174 -34.76 -12.04 -7.52
C ARG A 174 -34.41 -12.26 -6.06
N LEU A 175 -34.79 -13.39 -5.48
CA LEU A 175 -34.41 -13.74 -4.12
C LEU A 175 -32.89 -13.91 -3.99
N GLN A 176 -32.25 -14.56 -4.96
CA GLN A 176 -30.79 -14.72 -4.99
C GLN A 176 -30.06 -13.39 -5.17
N GLU A 177 -30.56 -12.51 -6.04
CA GLU A 177 -30.06 -11.14 -6.17
C GLU A 177 -30.21 -10.37 -4.85
N TRP A 178 -31.39 -10.41 -4.22
CA TRP A 178 -31.66 -9.72 -2.96
C TRP A 178 -30.80 -10.22 -1.81
N ALA A 179 -30.56 -11.54 -1.74
CA ALA A 179 -29.68 -12.16 -0.76
C ALA A 179 -28.19 -11.86 -1.03
N GLY A 180 -27.84 -11.22 -2.16
CA GLY A 180 -26.46 -10.96 -2.56
C GLY A 180 -25.70 -12.21 -2.98
N TYR A 181 -26.40 -13.30 -3.30
CA TYR A 181 -25.80 -14.53 -3.82
C TYR A 181 -25.24 -14.31 -5.23
N CYS A 182 -25.90 -13.44 -6.01
CA CYS A 182 -25.42 -12.96 -7.30
C CYS A 182 -24.74 -11.60 -7.12
N LEU A 183 -23.46 -11.50 -7.52
CA LEU A 183 -22.73 -10.21 -7.54
C LEU A 183 -23.21 -9.29 -8.68
N LEU A 184 -23.84 -9.86 -9.71
CA LEU A 184 -24.43 -9.15 -10.85
C LEU A 184 -25.87 -9.64 -11.05
N PRO A 185 -26.80 -8.76 -11.46
CA PRO A 185 -28.14 -9.18 -11.83
C PRO A 185 -28.09 -10.21 -12.96
N MET A 186 -28.96 -11.21 -12.91
CA MET A 186 -29.11 -12.13 -14.04
C MET A 186 -30.00 -11.46 -15.09
N VAL A 187 -29.50 -11.38 -16.34
CA VAL A 187 -30.23 -10.83 -17.49
C VAL A 187 -30.84 -11.95 -18.31
#